data_AF-A0A4Q2XL03-F1
#
_entry.id   AF-A0A4Q2XL03-F1
#
_cell.length_a   1.000
_cell.length_b   1.000
_cell.length_c   1.000
_cell.angle_alpha   90.00
_cell.angle_beta   90.00
_cell.angle_gamma   90.00
#
_symmetry.space_group_name_H-M   'P 1'
#
loop_
_entity.id
_entity.type
_entity.pdbx_description
1 polymer ?
#
loop_
_entity_poly.entity_id
_entity_poly.type
_entity_poly.pdbx_seq_one_letter_code
_entity_poly.pdbx_strand_id
1 'polypeptide(L)'
;MKIPFHRLVVPSFVGLMLTGCSVTWVKHPESTARDGSRISVTTFDWLHGRDSLVIERYDKAGNRSVYPVEDLPDGFHGLTTETAGNSVILRLFDADQRRIDQRNIPFSSFVAKGR
;
A
#
# COMPACT_ATOMS: atom_id res chain seq x y z
N MET A 1 -25.12 35.63 -5.45
CA MET A 1 -24.56 34.73 -6.47
C MET A 1 -23.53 33.85 -5.77
N LYS A 2 -23.83 32.56 -5.53
CA LYS A 2 -22.97 31.63 -4.78
C LYS A 2 -22.11 30.85 -5.77
N ILE A 3 -20.79 30.99 -5.70
CA ILE A 3 -19.83 30.19 -6.47
C ILE A 3 -19.52 28.95 -5.62
N PRO A 4 -19.86 27.72 -6.05
CA PRO A 4 -19.45 26.54 -5.33
C PRO A 4 -17.95 26.31 -5.54
N PHE A 5 -17.19 26.38 -4.44
CA PHE A 5 -15.82 25.90 -4.36
C PHE A 5 -15.82 24.37 -4.55
N HIS A 6 -15.64 23.91 -5.78
CA HIS A 6 -15.25 22.52 -6.01
C HIS A 6 -13.77 22.37 -5.64
N ARG A 7 -13.53 21.79 -4.46
CA ARG A 7 -12.23 21.22 -4.09
C ARG A 7 -11.95 20.02 -5.00
N LEU A 8 -11.33 20.29 -6.14
CA LEU A 8 -10.61 19.28 -6.92
C LEU A 8 -9.39 18.85 -6.10
N VAL A 9 -9.56 17.82 -5.28
CA VAL A 9 -8.44 17.07 -4.71
C VAL A 9 -7.88 16.24 -5.87
N VAL A 10 -6.90 16.81 -6.57
CA VAL A 10 -6.06 16.07 -7.52
C VAL A 10 -5.12 15.21 -6.67
N PRO A 11 -5.18 13.87 -6.70
CA PRO A 11 -4.09 13.08 -6.17
C PRO A 11 -2.90 13.21 -7.12
N SER A 12 -1.87 13.93 -6.67
CA SER A 12 -0.58 14.01 -7.36
C SER A 12 0.08 12.63 -7.36
N PHE A 13 -0.12 11.89 -8.45
CA PHE A 13 0.68 10.71 -8.79
C PHE A 13 2.12 11.18 -9.10
N VAL A 14 3.04 11.02 -8.14
CA VAL A 14 4.47 11.17 -8.41
C VAL A 14 5.03 9.80 -8.76
N GLY A 15 4.89 9.41 -10.02
CA GLY A 15 5.58 8.26 -10.59
C GLY A 15 6.98 8.68 -11.05
N LEU A 16 8.02 8.18 -10.39
CA LEU A 16 9.40 8.40 -10.81
C LEU A 16 9.72 7.43 -11.96
N MET A 17 9.62 7.88 -13.22
CA MET A 17 9.96 7.05 -14.37
C MET A 17 11.45 7.11 -14.67
N LEU A 18 12.18 6.05 -14.31
CA LEU A 18 13.51 5.76 -14.84
C LEU A 18 13.35 4.77 -16.00
N THR A 19 13.47 5.26 -17.22
CA THR A 19 13.38 4.45 -18.44
C THR A 19 14.67 3.67 -18.67
N GLY A 20 14.59 2.34 -18.53
CA GLY A 20 15.64 1.39 -18.89
C GLY A 20 15.57 0.15 -18.01
N CYS A 21 14.90 -0.91 -18.50
CA CYS A 21 14.43 -2.09 -17.74
C CYS A 21 13.28 -1.75 -16.79
N SER A 22 12.04 -1.75 -17.28
CA SER A 22 10.87 -1.15 -16.60
C SER A 22 10.43 -1.93 -15.37
N VAL A 23 11.14 -1.66 -14.28
CA VAL A 23 10.82 -2.03 -12.92
C VAL A 23 10.36 -0.75 -12.25
N THR A 24 9.11 -0.72 -11.79
CA THR A 24 8.57 0.46 -11.10
C THR A 24 8.19 0.09 -9.68
N TRP A 25 8.80 0.78 -8.72
CA TRP A 25 8.33 0.77 -7.34
C TRP A 25 7.25 1.83 -7.21
N VAL A 26 6.04 1.42 -6.85
CA VAL A 26 4.91 2.33 -6.63
C VAL A 26 4.64 2.39 -5.13
N LYS A 27 4.85 3.57 -4.54
CA LYS A 27 4.47 3.84 -3.16
C LYS A 27 3.04 4.39 -3.13
N HIS A 28 2.16 3.70 -2.43
CA HIS A 28 0.77 4.10 -2.26
C HIS A 28 0.64 5.14 -1.14
N PRO A 29 -0.46 5.92 -1.11
CA PRO A 29 -0.70 6.89 -0.04
C PRO A 29 -0.61 6.26 1.35
N GLU A 30 0.07 6.94 2.27
CA GLU A 30 0.18 6.47 3.65
C GLU A 30 -1.16 6.56 4.37
N SER A 31 -1.42 5.60 5.26
CA SER A 31 -2.56 5.65 6.17
C SER A 31 -2.09 5.68 7.62
N THR A 32 -2.88 6.27 8.51
CA THR A 32 -2.56 6.36 9.94
C THR A 32 -3.46 5.40 10.71
N ALA A 33 -2.85 4.52 11.50
CA ALA A 33 -3.57 3.62 12.39
C ALA A 33 -4.07 4.34 13.66
N ARG A 34 -5.03 3.73 14.36
CA ARG A 34 -5.59 4.27 15.61
C ARG A 34 -4.56 4.46 16.71
N ASP A 35 -3.51 3.64 16.72
CA ASP A 35 -2.40 3.74 17.65
C ASP A 35 -1.41 4.88 17.29
N GLY A 36 -1.65 5.61 16.20
CA GLY A 36 -0.81 6.68 15.67
C GLY A 36 0.38 6.20 14.82
N SER A 37 0.49 4.90 14.53
CA SER A 37 1.48 4.40 13.59
C SER A 37 1.11 4.76 12.14
N ARG A 38 2.11 4.97 11.30
CA ARG A 38 1.93 5.22 9.86
C ARG A 38 2.16 3.92 9.10
N ILE A 39 1.26 3.61 8.18
CA ILE A 39 1.33 2.46 7.29
C ILE A 39 1.63 2.95 5.88
N SER A 40 2.69 2.43 5.29
CA SER A 40 3.13 2.67 3.91
C SER A 40 3.03 1.35 3.15
N VAL A 41 2.52 1.38 1.93
CA VAL A 41 2.47 0.19 1.08
C VAL A 41 3.28 0.49 -0.17
N THR A 42 4.19 -0.42 -0.50
CA THR A 42 4.97 -0.33 -1.73
C THR A 42 4.71 -1.57 -2.56
N THR A 43 4.30 -1.39 -3.82
CA THR A 43 4.22 -2.48 -4.80
C THR A 43 5.39 -2.42 -5.76
N PHE A 44 5.82 -3.60 -6.20
CA PHE A 44 6.80 -3.80 -7.24
C PHE A 44 6.07 -4.24 -8.51
N ASP A 45 6.03 -3.36 -9.51
CA ASP A 45 5.42 -3.63 -10.80
C ASP A 45 6.57 -3.93 -11.80
N TRP A 46 6.81 -5.21 -12.10
CA TRP A 46 7.61 -5.62 -13.26
C TRP A 46 6.65 -5.76 -14.46
N LEU A 47 7.14 -5.43 -15.66
CA LEU A 47 6.40 -5.27 -16.93
C LEU A 47 5.24 -6.25 -17.26
N HIS A 48 5.14 -7.42 -16.61
CA HIS A 48 4.14 -8.46 -16.90
C HIS A 48 3.45 -9.08 -15.66
N GLY A 49 3.69 -8.58 -14.45
CA GLY A 49 3.16 -9.14 -13.21
C GLY A 49 3.62 -8.35 -12.00
N ARG A 50 2.74 -8.17 -11.01
CA ARG A 50 3.11 -7.56 -9.74
C ARG A 50 3.74 -8.61 -8.85
N ASP A 51 5.06 -8.67 -8.83
CA ASP A 51 5.79 -9.77 -8.19
C ASP A 51 6.01 -9.57 -6.68
N SER A 52 5.81 -8.36 -6.15
CA SER A 52 5.99 -8.13 -4.73
C SER A 52 5.14 -6.97 -4.18
N LEU A 53 4.65 -7.15 -2.97
CA LEU A 53 3.95 -6.14 -2.18
C LEU A 53 4.55 -6.14 -0.79
N VAL A 54 4.97 -4.98 -0.32
CA VAL A 54 5.53 -4.81 1.02
C VAL A 54 4.71 -3.78 1.77
N ILE A 55 4.31 -4.14 2.99
CA ILE A 55 3.66 -3.23 3.93
C ILE A 55 4.70 -2.82 4.97
N GLU A 56 4.88 -1.52 5.14
CA GLU A 56 5.77 -0.94 6.12
C GLU A 56 4.94 -0.25 7.19
N ARG A 57 5.32 -0.45 8.46
CA ARG A 57 4.74 0.25 9.60
C ARG A 57 5.83 1.04 10.30
N TYR A 58 5.56 2.33 10.48
CA TYR A 58 6.35 3.24 11.30
C TYR A 58 5.60 3.50 12.60
N ASP A 59 6.17 3.09 13.73
CA ASP A 59 5.56 3.39 15.03
C ASP A 59 5.64 4.89 15.36
N LYS A 60 5.05 5.29 16.50
CA LYS A 60 5.09 6.69 16.98
C LYS A 60 6.51 7.23 17.23
N ALA A 61 7.47 6.36 17.52
CA ALA A 61 8.87 6.73 17.69
C ALA A 61 9.63 6.79 16.35
N GLY A 62 8.96 6.42 15.24
CA GLY A 62 9.54 6.36 13.90
C GLY A 62 10.37 5.11 13.65
N ASN A 63 10.22 4.05 14.45
CA ASN A 63 10.86 2.77 14.18
C ASN A 63 10.12 2.06 13.04
N ARG A 64 10.90 1.57 12.07
CA ARG A 64 10.38 0.88 10.89
C ARG A 64 10.27 -0.62 11.13
N SER A 65 9.15 -1.18 10.72
CA SER A 65 8.89 -2.61 10.69
C SER A 65 8.23 -2.96 9.37
N VAL A 66 8.47 -4.14 8.83
CA VAL A 66 8.04 -4.53 7.48
C VAL A 66 7.34 -5.87 7.48
N TYR A 67 6.41 -6.03 6.56
CA TYR A 67 5.74 -7.28 6.26
C TYR A 67 5.72 -7.47 4.73
N PRO A 68 6.59 -8.34 4.18
CA PRO A 68 6.46 -8.76 2.80
C PRO A 68 5.21 -9.63 2.65
N VAL A 69 4.39 -9.35 1.65
CA VAL A 69 3.21 -10.16 1.33
C VAL A 69 3.62 -11.19 0.30
N GLU A 70 3.72 -12.43 0.74
CA GLU A 70 4.05 -13.59 -0.08
C GLU A 70 2.78 -14.15 -0.74
N ASP A 71 2.92 -15.01 -1.76
CA ASP A 71 1.81 -15.69 -2.43
C ASP A 71 0.69 -14.76 -2.93
N LEU A 72 1.06 -13.70 -3.65
CA LEU A 72 0.06 -12.80 -4.25
C LEU A 72 -0.74 -13.55 -5.33
N PRO A 73 -2.07 -13.43 -5.35
CA PRO A 73 -2.88 -14.11 -6.35
C PRO A 73 -2.57 -13.57 -7.75
N ASP A 74 -2.48 -14.48 -8.72
CA ASP A 74 -2.32 -14.14 -10.13
C ASP A 74 -3.46 -13.21 -10.58
N GLY A 75 -3.11 -12.19 -11.38
CA GLY A 75 -4.10 -11.28 -11.94
C GLY A 75 -4.69 -10.25 -10.95
N PHE A 76 -4.05 -9.98 -9.81
CA PHE A 76 -4.43 -8.81 -9.02
C PHE A 76 -4.01 -7.51 -9.73
N HIS A 77 -4.96 -6.58 -9.90
CA HIS A 77 -4.76 -5.28 -10.54
C HIS A 77 -4.92 -4.11 -9.57
N GLY A 78 -5.65 -4.30 -8.48
CA GLY A 78 -5.90 -3.29 -7.47
C GLY A 78 -5.60 -3.78 -6.06
N LEU A 79 -5.39 -2.83 -5.15
CA LEU A 79 -5.27 -3.11 -3.72
C LEU A 79 -5.87 -1.97 -2.90
N THR A 80 -6.33 -2.28 -1.69
CA THR A 80 -6.58 -1.29 -0.64
C THR A 80 -6.04 -1.81 0.69
N THR A 81 -5.61 -0.88 1.55
CA THR A 81 -5.21 -1.18 2.92
C THR A 81 -6.00 -0.34 3.90
N GLU A 82 -6.43 -0.97 4.99
CA GLU A 82 -7.17 -0.36 6.08
C GLU A 82 -6.56 -0.78 7.41
N THR A 83 -6.45 0.16 8.35
CA THR A 83 -5.93 -0.14 9.69
C THR A 83 -7.08 -0.51 10.63
N ALA A 84 -6.97 -1.67 11.29
CA ALA A 84 -8.01 -2.21 12.16
C ALA A 84 -7.45 -2.58 13.53
N GLY A 85 -7.54 -1.66 14.50
CA GLY A 85 -7.01 -1.87 15.84
C GLY A 85 -5.49 -2.07 15.82
N ASN A 86 -5.05 -3.33 15.89
CA ASN A 86 -3.65 -3.76 15.91
C ASN A 86 -3.25 -4.59 14.67
N SER A 87 -3.95 -4.39 13.55
CA SER A 87 -3.67 -5.08 12.31
C SER A 87 -3.88 -4.19 11.08
N VAL A 88 -3.37 -4.64 9.95
CA VAL A 88 -3.66 -4.08 8.62
C VAL A 88 -4.54 -5.09 7.88
N ILE A 89 -5.68 -4.63 7.40
CA ILE A 89 -6.51 -5.39 6.45
C ILE A 89 -6.05 -5.03 5.04
N LEU A 90 -5.48 -5.99 4.34
CA LEU A 90 -5.16 -5.88 2.91
C LEU A 90 -6.29 -6.51 2.11
N ARG A 91 -6.78 -5.80 1.09
CA ARG A 91 -7.74 -6.33 0.11
C ARG A 91 -7.16 -6.20 -1.27
N LEU A 92 -7.26 -7.26 -2.07
CA LEU A 92 -6.79 -7.32 -3.45
C LEU A 92 -7.97 -7.43 -4.41
N PHE A 93 -7.84 -6.80 -5.57
CA PHE A 93 -8.90 -6.69 -6.57
C PHE A 93 -8.40 -7.09 -7.95
N ASP A 94 -9.27 -7.69 -8.75
CA ASP A 94 -9.03 -7.95 -10.18
C ASP A 94 -9.21 -6.68 -11.03
N ALA A 95 -9.07 -6.84 -12.35
CA ALA A 95 -9.28 -5.75 -13.31
C ALA A 95 -10.71 -5.18 -13.29
N ASP A 96 -11.70 -6.02 -12.97
CA ASP A 96 -13.13 -5.67 -12.88
C ASP A 96 -13.51 -5.06 -11.51
N GLN A 97 -12.53 -4.74 -10.66
CA GLN A 97 -12.72 -4.23 -9.30
C GLN A 97 -13.45 -5.19 -8.36
N ARG A 98 -13.46 -6.50 -8.65
CA ARG A 98 -13.99 -7.51 -7.74
C ARG A 98 -12.90 -7.92 -6.76
N ARG A 99 -13.28 -8.08 -5.49
CA ARG A 99 -12.36 -8.53 -4.44
C ARG A 99 -12.04 -10.01 -4.66
N ILE A 100 -10.75 -10.31 -4.83
CA ILE A 100 -10.24 -11.67 -5.06
C ILE A 100 -9.52 -12.25 -3.85
N ASP A 101 -9.00 -11.40 -2.96
CA ASP A 101 -8.35 -11.84 -1.71
C ASP A 101 -8.52 -10.79 -0.59
N GLN A 102 -8.49 -11.23 0.66
CA GLN A 102 -8.46 -10.38 1.84
C GLN A 102 -7.64 -11.02 2.96
N ARG A 103 -6.64 -10.28 3.45
CA ARG A 103 -5.76 -10.72 4.53
C ARG A 103 -5.84 -9.78 5.71
N ASN A 104 -5.83 -10.35 6.91
CA ASN A 104 -5.69 -9.60 8.14
C ASN A 104 -4.30 -9.85 8.71
N ILE A 105 -3.42 -8.84 8.61
CA ILE A 105 -2.00 -8.94 8.95
C ILE A 105 -1.80 -8.25 10.31
N PRO A 106 -1.61 -9.00 11.40
CA PRO A 106 -1.42 -8.41 12.72
C PRO A 106 -0.07 -7.69 12.81
N PHE A 107 0.00 -6.61 13.58
CA PHE A 107 1.24 -5.84 13.77
C PHE A 107 2.38 -6.69 14.35
N SER A 108 2.07 -7.75 15.09
CA SER A 108 3.06 -8.71 15.61
C SER A 108 3.78 -9.51 14.52
N SER A 109 3.22 -9.59 13.31
CA SER A 109 3.86 -10.26 12.17
C SER A 109 4.90 -9.37 11.46
N PHE A 110 4.95 -8.08 11.79
CA PHE A 110 5.92 -7.16 11.19
C PHE A 110 7.29 -7.38 11.81
N VAL A 111 8.29 -7.58 10.95
CA VAL A 111 9.67 -7.76 11.37
C VAL A 111 10.33 -6.38 11.42
N ALA A 112 10.90 -6.03 12.57
CA ALA A 112 11.69 -4.80 12.70
C ALA A 112 12.88 -4.83 11.73
N LYS A 113 12.98 -3.82 10.86
CA LYS A 113 14.18 -3.59 10.05
C LYS A 113 14.81 -2.32 10.61
N GLY A 114 16.04 -2.44 11.10
CA GLY A 114 16.81 -1.30 11.63
C GLY A 114 16.85 -0.13 10.63
N ARG A 115 17.09 1.07 11.16
CA ARG A 115 17.25 2.31 10.38
C ARG A 115 18.40 2.19 9.38
#